data_AF-A0A7C6Z0S3-F1
#
_entry.id   AF-A0A7C6Z0S3-F1
#
_cell.length_a   1.000
_cell.length_b   1.000
_cell.length_c   1.000
_cell.angle_alpha   90.00
_cell.angle_beta   90.00
_cell.angle_gamma   90.00
#
_symmetry.space_group_name_H-M   'P 1'
#
loop_
_entity.id
_entity.type
_entity.pdbx_description
1 polymer ?
#
loop_
_entity_poly.entity_id
_entity_poly.type
_entity_poly.pdbx_seq_one_letter_code
_entity_poly.pdbx_strand_id
1 'polypeptide(L)'
;MKTFITLVKTGLNVNFGISALKYQFTVEKRKRWEPILVGISILIGLGTLLSLYILLLNSIYAVGVQINQPEIVLTISIIFAQFIVMFFGIFYIMSTFYFSKDINILVPLPLKPYEVLGSKFIVVIVNEYLTILPMLLPAVIIYGTGTGQGLFYWLKSLIVILISPIIPLNISAIFIIILMRFINFRKSRDVLAVIGGLLGIFLGLGLNLFFQR
;
A
#
# COMPACT_ATOMS: atom_id res chain seq x y z
N MET A 1 -21.69 3.97 17.74
CA MET A 1 -21.34 4.73 16.51
C MET A 1 -20.26 5.77 16.76
N LYS A 2 -20.41 6.69 17.73
CA LYS A 2 -19.37 7.69 18.05
C LYS A 2 -18.01 7.03 18.37
N THR A 3 -18.00 5.97 19.19
CA THR A 3 -16.77 5.25 19.57
C THR A 3 -16.02 4.66 18.37
N PHE A 4 -16.71 3.93 17.50
CA PHE A 4 -16.13 3.35 16.29
C PHE A 4 -15.49 4.40 15.36
N ILE A 5 -16.21 5.49 15.08
CA ILE A 5 -15.70 6.56 14.22
C ILE A 5 -14.47 7.23 14.86
N THR A 6 -14.49 7.42 16.18
CA THR A 6 -13.33 7.94 16.92
C THR A 6 -12.14 7.00 16.82
N LEU A 7 -12.33 5.69 16.95
CA LEU A 7 -11.26 4.70 16.78
C LEU A 7 -10.65 4.74 15.36
N VAL A 8 -11.49 4.82 14.32
CA VAL A 8 -11.04 4.98 12.93
C VAL A 8 -10.22 6.26 12.77
N LYS A 9 -10.75 7.40 13.23
CA LYS A 9 -10.09 8.69 13.10
C LYS A 9 -8.75 8.72 13.83
N THR A 10 -8.70 8.19 15.05
CA THR A 10 -7.46 8.08 15.83
C THR A 10 -6.49 7.12 15.16
N GLY A 11 -6.96 5.98 14.66
CA GLY A 11 -6.13 5.02 13.93
C GLY A 11 -5.49 5.62 12.68
N LEU A 12 -6.26 6.33 11.85
CA LEU A 12 -5.72 7.04 10.68
C LEU A 12 -4.76 8.15 11.07
N ASN A 13 -5.05 8.89 12.15
CA ASN A 13 -4.16 9.94 12.64
C ASN A 13 -2.80 9.38 13.10
N VAL A 14 -2.80 8.25 13.80
CA VAL A 14 -1.58 7.58 14.25
C VAL A 14 -0.84 6.97 13.05
N ASN A 15 -1.55 6.33 12.13
CA ASN A 15 -0.95 5.70 10.95
C ASN A 15 -0.25 6.70 10.02
N PHE A 16 -0.87 7.85 9.73
CA PHE A 16 -0.31 8.90 8.88
C PHE A 16 0.46 10.00 9.63
N GLY A 17 0.50 9.94 10.98
CA GLY A 17 1.19 10.93 11.80
C GLY A 17 0.63 12.35 11.67
N ILE A 18 -0.66 12.52 11.38
CA ILE A 18 -1.27 13.82 11.01
C ILE A 18 -1.10 14.85 12.15
N SER A 19 -1.30 14.44 13.40
CA SER A 19 -1.07 15.28 14.58
C SER A 19 0.38 15.68 14.75
N ALA A 20 1.33 14.78 14.48
CA ALA A 20 2.76 15.06 14.61
C ALA A 20 3.21 16.06 13.53
N LEU A 21 2.77 15.87 12.29
CA LEU A 21 2.98 16.81 11.19
C LEU A 21 2.41 18.19 11.53
N LYS A 22 1.14 18.25 11.97
CA LYS A 22 0.50 19.52 12.35
C LYS A 22 1.26 20.24 13.47
N TYR A 23 1.77 19.50 14.45
CA TYR A 23 2.55 20.08 15.55
C TYR A 23 3.87 20.71 15.07
N GLN A 24 4.64 19.98 14.25
CA GLN A 24 5.89 20.49 13.68
C GLN A 24 5.66 21.73 12.79
N PHE A 25 4.57 21.76 12.02
CA PHE A 25 4.21 22.92 11.23
C PHE A 25 3.71 24.10 12.07
N THR A 26 2.95 23.89 13.14
CA THR A 26 2.30 25.01 13.85
C THR A 26 3.19 25.59 14.95
N VAL A 27 3.86 24.73 15.72
CA VAL A 27 4.57 25.10 16.96
C VAL A 27 6.09 25.21 16.73
N GLU A 28 6.71 24.24 16.06
CA GLU A 28 8.17 24.21 15.86
C GLU A 28 8.62 24.92 14.57
N LYS A 29 8.47 26.26 14.52
CA LYS A 29 8.80 27.08 13.34
C LYS A 29 10.21 26.84 12.76
N ARG A 30 11.18 26.49 13.61
CA ARG A 30 12.59 26.25 13.23
C ARG A 30 12.79 24.94 12.45
N LYS A 31 11.95 23.93 12.66
CA LYS A 31 12.04 22.62 12.00
C LYS A 31 11.10 22.46 10.81
N ARG A 32 10.32 23.49 10.45
CA ARG A 32 9.37 23.45 9.32
C ARG A 32 10.00 23.04 7.98
N TRP A 33 11.30 23.29 7.81
CA TRP A 33 12.01 22.95 6.59
C TRP A 33 12.19 21.43 6.41
N GLU A 34 12.30 20.67 7.50
CA GLU A 34 12.45 19.20 7.46
C GLU A 34 11.25 18.51 6.79
N PRO A 35 9.99 18.69 7.23
CA PRO A 35 8.84 18.06 6.58
C PRO A 35 8.56 18.63 5.18
N ILE A 36 8.94 19.89 4.90
CA ILE A 36 8.86 20.46 3.55
C ILE A 36 9.83 19.76 2.61
N LEU A 37 11.09 19.59 3.02
CA LEU A 37 12.10 18.88 2.23
C LEU A 37 11.69 17.43 2.00
N VAL A 38 11.24 16.71 3.04
CA VAL A 38 10.74 15.34 2.90
C VAL A 38 9.54 15.29 1.95
N GLY A 39 8.59 16.22 2.08
CA GLY A 39 7.43 16.32 1.19
C GLY A 39 7.83 16.55 -0.26
N ILE A 40 8.78 17.45 -0.52
CA ILE A 40 9.31 17.71 -1.87
C ILE A 40 10.05 16.48 -2.41
N SER A 41 10.89 15.82 -1.61
CA SER A 41 11.59 14.59 -2.02
C SER A 41 10.61 13.47 -2.37
N ILE A 42 9.55 13.28 -1.58
CA ILE A 42 8.48 12.31 -1.88
C ILE A 42 7.75 12.68 -3.15
N LEU A 43 7.39 13.96 -3.34
CA LEU A 43 6.70 14.42 -4.55
C LEU A 43 7.55 14.22 -5.80
N ILE A 44 8.84 14.53 -5.75
CA ILE A 44 9.76 14.31 -6.87
C ILE A 44 9.92 12.81 -7.11
N GLY A 45 10.23 12.02 -6.08
CA GLY A 45 10.47 10.58 -6.22
C GLY A 45 9.25 9.82 -6.73
N LEU A 46 8.10 9.97 -6.05
CA LEU A 46 6.84 9.35 -6.49
C LEU A 46 6.36 9.96 -7.81
N GLY A 47 6.53 11.25 -8.03
CA GLY A 47 6.14 11.91 -9.28
C GLY A 47 6.91 11.37 -10.49
N THR A 48 8.23 11.16 -10.35
CA THR A 48 9.05 10.56 -11.40
C THR A 48 8.64 9.11 -11.65
N LEU A 49 8.45 8.31 -10.60
CA LEU A 49 8.00 6.91 -10.76
C LEU A 49 6.64 6.82 -11.44
N LEU A 50 5.69 7.67 -11.04
CA LEU A 50 4.36 7.72 -11.68
C LEU A 50 4.44 8.19 -13.12
N SER A 51 5.29 9.15 -13.45
CA SER A 51 5.50 9.59 -14.83
C SER A 51 6.04 8.48 -15.71
N LEU A 52 7.03 7.73 -15.22
CA LEU A 52 7.58 6.56 -15.92
C LEU A 52 6.52 5.46 -16.12
N TYR A 53 5.71 5.21 -15.09
CA TYR A 53 4.61 4.26 -15.17
C TYR A 53 3.56 4.69 -16.20
N ILE A 54 3.18 5.96 -16.23
CA ILE A 54 2.25 6.53 -17.22
C ILE A 54 2.80 6.36 -18.64
N LEU A 55 4.10 6.62 -18.86
CA LEU A 55 4.74 6.43 -20.17
C LEU A 55 4.69 4.96 -20.62
N LEU A 56 4.94 4.03 -19.70
CA LEU A 56 4.81 2.59 -19.95
C LEU A 56 3.37 2.22 -20.33
N LEU A 57 2.37 2.73 -19.61
CA LEU A 57 0.95 2.48 -19.92
C LEU A 57 0.52 3.05 -21.26
N ASN A 58 0.99 4.25 -21.63
CA ASN A 58 0.73 4.82 -22.95
C ASN A 58 1.34 3.95 -24.06
N SER A 59 2.52 3.39 -23.82
CA SER A 59 3.19 2.49 -24.78
C SER A 59 2.39 1.20 -24.95
N ILE A 60 1.91 0.61 -23.85
CA ILE A 60 1.04 -0.58 -23.87
C ILE A 60 -0.27 -0.27 -24.60
N TYR A 61 -0.88 0.88 -24.32
CA TYR A 61 -2.10 1.32 -24.99
C TYR A 61 -1.89 1.49 -26.51
N ALA A 62 -0.80 2.13 -26.93
CA ALA A 62 -0.47 2.32 -28.34
C ALA A 62 -0.29 0.98 -29.08
N VAL A 63 0.40 0.02 -28.47
CA VAL A 63 0.52 -1.35 -29.01
C VAL A 63 -0.86 -2.02 -29.05
N GLY A 64 -1.66 -1.88 -28.00
CA GLY A 64 -3.02 -2.39 -27.92
C GLY A 64 -3.90 -1.90 -29.08
N VAL A 65 -3.84 -0.60 -29.39
CA VAL A 65 -4.55 -0.02 -30.53
C VAL A 65 -4.10 -0.63 -31.85
N GLN A 66 -2.80 -0.86 -32.06
CA GLN A 66 -2.27 -1.46 -33.30
C GLN A 66 -2.77 -2.88 -33.54
N ILE A 67 -3.02 -3.64 -32.47
CA ILE A 67 -3.54 -5.01 -32.55
C ILE A 67 -5.06 -5.10 -32.37
N ASN A 68 -5.77 -3.96 -32.42
CA ASN A 68 -7.22 -3.86 -32.17
C ASN A 68 -7.67 -4.38 -30.79
N GLN A 69 -6.81 -4.30 -29.77
CA GLN A 69 -7.11 -4.64 -28.37
C GLN A 69 -6.66 -3.51 -27.41
N PRO A 70 -7.26 -2.32 -27.48
CA PRO A 70 -6.91 -1.20 -26.59
C PRO A 70 -7.12 -1.51 -25.10
N GLU A 71 -8.03 -2.41 -24.76
CA GLU A 71 -8.34 -2.86 -23.39
C GLU A 71 -7.19 -3.60 -22.69
N ILE A 72 -6.13 -3.96 -23.42
CA ILE A 72 -4.95 -4.62 -22.85
C ILE A 72 -4.28 -3.77 -21.76
N VAL A 73 -4.33 -2.44 -21.89
CA VAL A 73 -3.79 -1.52 -20.88
C VAL A 73 -4.50 -1.67 -19.54
N LEU A 74 -5.83 -1.83 -19.55
CA LEU A 74 -6.62 -2.04 -18.34
C LEU A 74 -6.30 -3.39 -17.71
N THR A 75 -6.22 -4.43 -18.54
CA THR A 75 -5.96 -5.80 -18.08
C THR A 75 -4.60 -5.90 -17.39
N ILE A 76 -3.55 -5.38 -18.02
CA ILE A 76 -2.20 -5.40 -17.46
C ILE A 76 -2.14 -4.58 -16.17
N SER A 77 -2.73 -3.39 -16.15
CA SER A 77 -2.74 -2.55 -14.94
C SER A 77 -3.51 -3.17 -13.79
N ILE A 78 -4.63 -3.85 -14.05
CA ILE A 78 -5.42 -4.54 -13.01
C ILE A 78 -4.60 -5.68 -12.41
N ILE A 79 -4.00 -6.54 -13.25
CA ILE A 79 -3.17 -7.65 -12.78
C ILE A 79 -1.99 -7.11 -11.97
N PHE A 80 -1.29 -6.11 -12.50
CA PHE A 80 -0.14 -5.51 -11.83
C PHE A 80 -0.51 -4.86 -10.49
N ALA A 81 -1.62 -4.12 -10.45
CA ALA A 81 -2.13 -3.53 -9.22
C ALA A 81 -2.51 -4.62 -8.19
N GLN A 82 -3.13 -5.72 -8.61
CA GLN A 82 -3.45 -6.83 -7.70
C GLN A 82 -2.20 -7.43 -7.06
N PHE A 83 -1.14 -7.65 -7.84
CA PHE A 83 0.13 -8.16 -7.30
C PHE A 83 0.77 -7.20 -6.31
N ILE A 84 0.81 -5.90 -6.65
CA ILE A 84 1.37 -4.87 -5.77
C ILE A 84 0.57 -4.79 -4.46
N VAL A 85 -0.76 -4.69 -4.55
CA VAL A 85 -1.66 -4.61 -3.39
C VAL A 85 -1.55 -5.88 -2.54
N MET A 86 -1.44 -7.07 -3.15
CA MET A 86 -1.23 -8.30 -2.40
C MET A 86 0.09 -8.25 -1.62
N PHE A 87 1.19 -7.86 -2.28
CA PHE A 87 2.51 -7.77 -1.66
C PHE A 87 2.54 -6.79 -0.49
N PHE A 88 2.07 -5.55 -0.70
CA PHE A 88 2.01 -4.54 0.36
C PHE A 88 0.98 -4.90 1.45
N GLY A 89 -0.13 -5.53 1.08
CA GLY A 89 -1.17 -5.94 2.04
C GLY A 89 -0.70 -6.96 3.06
N ILE A 90 0.25 -7.83 2.71
CA ILE A 90 0.92 -8.70 3.69
C ILE A 90 1.57 -7.86 4.80
N PHE A 91 2.31 -6.82 4.43
CA PHE A 91 2.98 -5.94 5.39
C PHE A 91 1.99 -5.08 6.17
N TYR A 92 0.94 -4.54 5.53
CA TYR A 92 -0.06 -3.72 6.22
C TYR A 92 -0.86 -4.52 7.24
N ILE A 93 -1.30 -5.74 6.89
CA ILE A 93 -2.04 -6.62 7.81
C ILE A 93 -1.13 -7.03 8.97
N MET A 94 0.11 -7.45 8.69
CA MET A 94 1.08 -7.82 9.72
C MET A 94 1.35 -6.66 10.69
N SER A 95 1.66 -5.48 10.16
CA SER A 95 1.93 -4.28 10.96
C SER A 95 0.72 -3.88 11.83
N THR A 96 -0.48 -3.91 11.26
CA THR A 96 -1.69 -3.39 11.92
C THR A 96 -2.27 -4.37 12.94
N PHE A 97 -2.29 -5.67 12.63
CA PHE A 97 -2.96 -6.69 13.44
C PHE A 97 -2.04 -7.49 14.35
N TYR A 98 -0.75 -7.63 14.04
CA TYR A 98 0.18 -8.44 14.83
C TYR A 98 1.23 -7.59 15.57
N PHE A 99 1.75 -6.55 14.93
CA PHE A 99 2.84 -5.74 15.51
C PHE A 99 2.41 -4.41 16.12
N SER A 100 1.14 -4.04 16.00
CA SER A 100 0.62 -2.81 16.59
C SER A 100 0.57 -2.92 18.11
N LYS A 101 1.26 -1.99 18.78
CA LYS A 101 1.25 -1.85 20.24
C LYS A 101 -0.14 -1.48 20.78
N ASP A 102 -0.98 -0.87 19.94
CA ASP A 102 -2.29 -0.35 20.32
C ASP A 102 -3.27 -1.47 20.67
N ILE A 103 -3.08 -2.69 20.14
CA ILE A 103 -3.96 -3.83 20.45
C ILE A 103 -3.92 -4.15 21.94
N ASN A 104 -2.74 -4.12 22.56
CA ASN A 104 -2.58 -4.38 23.99
C ASN A 104 -3.28 -3.33 24.86
N ILE A 105 -3.50 -2.13 24.32
CA ILE A 105 -4.20 -1.02 24.99
C ILE A 105 -5.71 -1.10 24.72
N LEU A 106 -6.11 -1.49 23.51
CA LEU A 106 -7.52 -1.52 23.07
C LEU A 106 -8.29 -2.73 23.61
N VAL A 107 -7.63 -3.88 23.78
CA VAL A 107 -8.25 -5.13 24.28
C VAL A 107 -8.80 -5.02 25.71
N PRO A 108 -8.12 -4.40 26.70
CA PRO A 108 -8.66 -4.29 28.06
C PRO A 108 -9.74 -3.21 28.22
N LEU A 109 -9.94 -2.34 27.22
CA LEU A 109 -10.99 -1.33 27.27
C LEU A 109 -12.37 -1.96 27.03
N PRO A 110 -13.47 -1.36 27.54
CA PRO A 110 -14.84 -1.83 27.31
C PRO A 110 -15.32 -1.51 25.87
N LEU A 111 -14.52 -1.91 24.87
CA LEU A 111 -14.80 -1.78 23.45
C LEU A 111 -15.30 -3.11 22.90
N LYS A 112 -16.23 -3.06 21.95
CA LYS A 112 -16.71 -4.30 21.33
C LYS A 112 -15.65 -4.82 20.35
N PRO A 113 -15.44 -6.14 20.23
CA PRO A 113 -14.39 -6.69 19.36
C PRO A 113 -14.48 -6.22 17.90
N TYR A 114 -15.70 -6.10 17.36
CA TYR A 114 -15.92 -5.61 16.00
C TYR A 114 -15.53 -4.13 15.82
N GLU A 115 -15.54 -3.32 16.88
CA GLU A 115 -15.14 -1.92 16.80
C GLU A 115 -13.62 -1.78 16.68
N VAL A 116 -12.86 -2.62 17.39
CA VAL A 116 -11.40 -2.66 17.33
C VAL A 116 -10.92 -3.25 16.01
N LEU A 117 -11.45 -4.42 15.62
CA LEU A 117 -11.08 -5.08 14.37
C LEU A 117 -11.50 -4.26 13.15
N GLY A 118 -12.74 -3.76 13.13
CA GLY A 118 -13.25 -2.97 12.01
C GLY A 118 -12.50 -1.65 11.82
N SER A 119 -12.11 -0.97 12.90
CA SER A 119 -11.36 0.27 12.79
C SER A 119 -9.96 0.05 12.21
N LYS A 120 -9.26 -1.00 12.64
CA LYS A 120 -7.97 -1.39 12.08
C LYS A 120 -8.07 -1.84 10.63
N PHE A 121 -9.12 -2.58 10.30
CA PHE A 121 -9.38 -3.00 8.93
C PHE A 121 -9.59 -1.81 7.98
N ILE A 122 -10.33 -0.78 8.43
CA ILE A 122 -10.49 0.46 7.66
C ILE A 122 -9.14 1.15 7.43
N VAL A 123 -8.26 1.20 8.44
CA VAL A 123 -6.91 1.76 8.27
C VAL A 123 -6.12 0.99 7.21
N VAL A 124 -6.19 -0.34 7.20
CA VAL A 124 -5.55 -1.16 6.15
C VAL A 124 -6.14 -0.85 4.79
N ILE A 125 -7.47 -0.84 4.64
CA ILE A 125 -8.15 -0.49 3.38
C ILE A 125 -7.72 0.88 2.85
N VAL A 126 -7.62 1.89 3.72
CA VAL A 126 -7.19 3.23 3.30
C VAL A 126 -5.74 3.21 2.79
N ASN A 127 -4.85 2.45 3.43
CA ASN A 127 -3.48 2.27 2.94
C ASN A 127 -3.44 1.56 1.57
N GLU A 128 -4.29 0.54 1.36
CA GLU A 128 -4.38 -0.10 0.05
C GLU A 128 -4.87 0.85 -1.04
N TYR A 129 -5.82 1.74 -0.73
CA TYR A 129 -6.28 2.71 -1.70
C TYR A 129 -5.18 3.69 -2.13
N LEU A 130 -4.25 4.03 -1.23
CA LEU A 130 -3.08 4.84 -1.58
C LEU A 130 -2.14 4.13 -2.55
N THR A 131 -2.10 2.81 -2.52
CA THR A 131 -1.30 2.00 -3.45
C THR A 131 -2.04 1.72 -4.76
N ILE A 132 -3.36 1.50 -4.71
CA ILE A 132 -4.13 1.07 -5.87
C ILE A 132 -4.49 2.23 -6.80
N LEU A 133 -4.75 3.42 -6.25
CA LEU A 133 -5.14 4.59 -7.04
C LEU A 133 -4.05 4.98 -8.04
N PRO A 134 -2.77 5.15 -7.65
CA PRO A 134 -1.73 5.51 -8.60
C PRO A 134 -1.45 4.41 -9.64
N MET A 135 -1.81 3.15 -9.36
CA MET A 135 -1.64 2.04 -10.30
C MET A 135 -2.78 1.90 -11.31
N LEU A 136 -4.03 2.08 -10.88
CA LEU A 136 -5.20 1.88 -11.76
C LEU A 136 -5.70 3.16 -12.42
N LEU A 137 -5.65 4.29 -11.70
CA LEU A 137 -6.24 5.54 -12.16
C LEU A 137 -5.65 6.01 -13.50
N PRO A 138 -4.32 5.97 -13.72
CA PRO A 138 -3.78 6.38 -15.01
C PRO A 138 -4.22 5.46 -16.17
N ALA A 139 -4.30 4.15 -15.94
CA ALA A 139 -4.75 3.19 -16.95
C ALA A 139 -6.20 3.43 -17.35
N VAL A 140 -7.06 3.68 -16.35
CA VAL A 140 -8.47 4.02 -16.56
C VAL A 140 -8.60 5.31 -17.37
N ILE A 141 -7.78 6.32 -17.07
CA ILE A 141 -7.79 7.58 -17.82
C ILE A 141 -7.32 7.36 -19.26
N ILE A 142 -6.17 6.71 -19.47
CA ILE A 142 -5.58 6.48 -20.80
C ILE A 142 -6.57 5.73 -21.71
N TYR A 143 -7.17 4.63 -21.23
CA TYR A 143 -8.15 3.90 -22.02
C TYR A 143 -9.44 4.71 -22.25
N GLY A 144 -9.93 5.39 -21.20
CA GLY A 144 -11.18 6.14 -21.25
C GLY A 144 -11.15 7.31 -22.22
N THR A 145 -10.09 8.11 -22.18
CA THR A 145 -9.90 9.23 -23.11
C THR A 145 -9.45 8.74 -24.48
N GLY A 146 -8.61 7.71 -24.55
CA GLY A 146 -8.08 7.15 -25.79
C GLY A 146 -9.15 6.51 -26.68
N THR A 147 -10.18 5.90 -26.09
CA THR A 147 -11.28 5.25 -26.85
C THR A 147 -12.58 6.07 -26.86
N GLY A 148 -12.57 7.28 -26.27
CA GLY A 148 -13.74 8.17 -26.26
C GLY A 148 -14.92 7.65 -25.44
N GLN A 149 -14.66 6.98 -24.32
CA GLN A 149 -15.71 6.36 -23.51
C GLN A 149 -16.64 7.41 -22.85
N GLY A 150 -17.93 7.10 -22.83
CA GLY A 150 -18.95 7.93 -22.18
C GLY A 150 -18.99 7.81 -20.64
N LEU A 151 -19.94 8.51 -20.01
CA LEU A 151 -20.09 8.60 -18.55
C LEU A 151 -20.20 7.23 -17.85
N PHE A 152 -20.87 6.26 -18.47
CA PHE A 152 -21.05 4.92 -17.90
C PHE A 152 -19.73 4.18 -17.65
N TYR A 153 -18.70 4.44 -18.47
CA TYR A 153 -17.38 3.84 -18.26
C TYR A 153 -16.74 4.35 -16.97
N TRP A 154 -16.79 5.67 -16.73
CA TRP A 154 -16.21 6.29 -15.53
C TRP A 154 -16.89 5.82 -14.24
N LEU A 155 -18.20 5.59 -14.28
CA LEU A 155 -18.93 5.00 -13.14
C LEU A 155 -18.51 3.54 -12.90
N LYS A 156 -18.39 2.74 -13.97
CA LYS A 156 -17.93 1.35 -13.86
C LYS A 156 -16.48 1.27 -13.36
N SER A 157 -15.58 2.11 -13.87
CA SER A 157 -14.17 2.10 -13.46
C SER A 157 -14.00 2.51 -12.01
N LEU A 158 -14.80 3.46 -11.50
CA LEU A 158 -14.83 3.80 -10.08
C LEU A 158 -15.21 2.58 -9.22
N ILE A 159 -16.25 1.84 -9.60
CA ILE A 159 -16.67 0.62 -8.90
C ILE A 159 -15.56 -0.44 -8.94
N VAL A 160 -14.91 -0.62 -10.11
CA VAL A 160 -13.80 -1.57 -10.25
C VAL A 160 -12.64 -1.19 -9.33
N ILE A 161 -12.26 0.08 -9.25
CA ILE A 161 -11.19 0.55 -8.35
C ILE A 161 -11.54 0.26 -6.89
N LEU A 162 -12.80 0.49 -6.47
CA LEU A 162 -13.26 0.23 -5.10
C LEU A 162 -13.28 -1.26 -4.73
N ILE A 163 -13.58 -2.14 -5.69
CA ILE A 163 -13.67 -3.58 -5.47
C ILE A 163 -12.32 -4.27 -5.63
N SER A 164 -11.41 -3.70 -6.44
CA SER A 164 -10.11 -4.28 -6.77
C SER A 164 -9.25 -4.71 -5.57
N PRO A 165 -9.19 -3.99 -4.41
CA PRO A 165 -8.38 -4.43 -3.28
C PRO A 165 -8.97 -5.62 -2.53
N ILE A 166 -10.25 -5.98 -2.73
CA ILE A 166 -10.93 -7.02 -1.95
C ILE A 166 -10.26 -8.39 -2.13
N ILE A 167 -10.00 -8.79 -3.37
CA ILE A 167 -9.37 -10.08 -3.68
C ILE A 167 -7.95 -10.18 -3.08
N PRO A 168 -7.01 -9.28 -3.41
CA PRO A 168 -5.64 -9.37 -2.89
C PRO A 168 -5.61 -9.27 -1.36
N LEU A 169 -6.46 -8.44 -0.75
CA LEU A 169 -6.49 -8.29 0.69
C LEU A 169 -6.95 -9.57 1.41
N ASN A 170 -7.94 -10.28 0.87
CA ASN A 170 -8.35 -11.57 1.43
C ASN A 170 -7.23 -12.61 1.32
N ILE A 171 -6.51 -12.65 0.19
CA ILE A 171 -5.37 -13.55 0.00
C ILE A 171 -4.27 -13.21 1.01
N SER A 172 -3.90 -11.94 1.14
CA SER A 172 -2.89 -11.49 2.10
C SER A 172 -3.30 -11.76 3.55
N ALA A 173 -4.59 -11.61 3.89
CA ALA A 173 -5.10 -11.90 5.23
C ALA A 173 -5.00 -13.39 5.55
N ILE A 174 -5.47 -14.26 4.65
CA ILE A 174 -5.38 -15.72 4.81
C ILE A 174 -3.91 -16.14 4.91
N PHE A 175 -3.05 -15.62 4.02
CA PHE A 175 -1.62 -15.90 4.03
C PHE A 175 -0.99 -15.52 5.38
N ILE A 176 -1.26 -14.33 5.90
CA ILE A 176 -0.74 -13.88 7.19
C ILE A 176 -1.28 -14.72 8.35
N ILE A 177 -2.56 -15.08 8.36
CA ILE A 177 -3.13 -15.96 9.40
C ILE A 177 -2.42 -17.32 9.42
N ILE A 178 -2.17 -17.90 8.26
CA ILE A 178 -1.43 -19.16 8.12
C ILE A 178 0.02 -18.97 8.58
N LEU A 179 0.70 -17.94 8.07
CA LEU A 179 2.10 -17.65 8.39
C LEU A 179 2.29 -17.47 9.90
N MET A 180 1.45 -16.67 10.54
CA MET A 180 1.51 -16.36 11.98
C MET A 180 1.14 -17.55 12.87
N ARG A 181 0.38 -18.52 12.35
CA ARG A 181 0.12 -19.78 13.07
C ARG A 181 1.41 -20.59 13.27
N PHE A 182 2.31 -20.57 12.29
CA PHE A 182 3.56 -21.33 12.35
C PHE A 182 4.71 -20.54 12.97
N ILE A 183 4.69 -19.20 12.88
CA ILE A 183 5.73 -18.36 13.47
C ILE A 183 5.37 -18.07 14.93
N ASN A 184 5.98 -18.81 15.86
CA ASN A 184 5.94 -18.48 17.28
C ASN A 184 6.91 -17.31 17.57
N PHE A 185 6.44 -16.06 17.38
CA PHE A 185 7.26 -14.85 17.30
C PHE A 185 8.16 -14.56 18.51
N ARG A 186 7.88 -15.13 19.69
CA ARG A 186 8.74 -14.96 20.87
C ARG A 186 10.10 -15.67 20.73
N LYS A 187 10.22 -16.63 19.80
CA LYS A 187 11.42 -17.45 19.56
C LYS A 187 12.07 -17.20 18.19
N SER A 188 11.38 -16.53 17.25
CA SER A 188 11.82 -16.39 15.85
C SER A 188 12.55 -15.09 15.52
N ARG A 189 12.60 -14.10 16.43
CA ARG A 189 13.34 -12.85 16.19
C ARG A 189 14.84 -13.12 15.98
N ASP A 190 15.39 -14.04 16.76
CA ASP A 190 16.78 -14.49 16.62
C ASP A 190 16.97 -15.31 15.33
N VAL A 191 16.02 -16.18 14.98
CA VAL A 191 16.09 -16.99 13.76
C VAL A 191 16.00 -16.13 12.50
N LEU A 192 15.12 -15.13 12.48
CA LEU A 192 15.02 -14.18 11.36
C LEU A 192 16.26 -13.29 11.24
N ALA A 193 16.87 -12.90 12.36
CA ALA A 193 18.15 -12.17 12.34
C ALA A 193 19.30 -13.04 11.81
N VAL A 194 19.33 -14.33 12.17
CA VAL A 194 20.34 -15.28 11.68
C VAL A 194 20.15 -15.59 10.19
N ILE A 195 18.93 -15.85 9.74
CA ILE A 195 18.63 -16.10 8.32
C ILE A 195 18.90 -14.83 7.50
N GLY A 196 18.48 -13.66 7.97
CA GLY A 196 18.75 -12.39 7.32
C GLY A 196 20.25 -12.06 7.26
N GLY A 197 20.99 -12.37 8.34
CA GLY A 197 22.45 -12.24 8.37
C GLY A 197 23.14 -13.18 7.39
N LEU A 198 22.73 -14.45 7.33
CA LEU A 198 23.27 -15.42 6.38
C LEU A 198 22.97 -15.04 4.92
N LEU A 199 21.72 -14.66 4.61
CA LEU A 199 21.36 -14.18 3.28
C LEU A 199 22.12 -12.90 2.91
N GLY A 200 22.31 -11.99 3.87
CA GLY A 200 23.12 -10.78 3.68
C GLY A 200 24.58 -11.09 3.36
N ILE A 201 25.18 -12.09 4.01
CA ILE A 201 26.53 -12.56 3.71
C ILE A 201 26.58 -13.20 2.31
N PHE A 202 25.62 -14.06 1.98
CA PHE A 202 25.57 -14.69 0.64
C PHE A 202 25.40 -13.67 -0.49
N LEU A 203 24.52 -12.69 -0.31
CA LEU A 203 24.32 -11.61 -1.28
C LEU A 203 25.54 -10.68 -1.34
N GLY A 204 26.13 -10.33 -0.21
CA GLY A 204 27.32 -9.49 -0.15
C GLY A 204 28.52 -10.14 -0.84
N LEU A 205 28.76 -11.43 -0.58
CA LEU A 205 29.83 -12.19 -1.24
C LEU A 205 29.52 -12.44 -2.72
N GLY A 206 28.27 -12.74 -3.06
CA GLY A 206 27.83 -12.93 -4.45
C GLY A 206 28.02 -11.66 -5.28
N LEU A 207 27.65 -10.49 -4.73
CA LEU A 207 27.88 -9.20 -5.36
C LEU A 207 29.39 -8.89 -5.43
N ASN A 208 30.15 -9.12 -4.36
CA ASN A 208 31.59 -8.89 -4.36
C ASN A 208 32.31 -9.69 -5.46
N LEU A 209 31.98 -10.97 -5.64
CA LEU A 209 32.54 -11.81 -6.70
C LEU A 209 32.10 -11.38 -8.11
N PHE A 210 30.92 -10.78 -8.27
CA PHE A 210 30.43 -10.26 -9.55
C PHE A 210 31.10 -8.94 -9.93
N PHE A 211 31.44 -8.10 -8.95
CA PHE A 211 32.12 -6.82 -9.15
C PHE A 211 33.65 -6.92 -9.19
N GLN A 212 34.23 -8.04 -8.76
CA GLN A 212 35.67 -8.29 -8.75
C GLN A 212 36.18 -9.01 -10.03
N ARG A 213 35.34 -9.09 -11.07
CA ARG A 213 35.71 -9.42 -12.46
C ARG A 213 35.50 -8.19 -13.33
#